data_AF-A0A140LCI1-F1
#
_entry.id   AF-A0A140LCI1-F1
#
_cell.length_a   1.000
_cell.length_b   1.000
_cell.length_c   1.000
_cell.angle_alpha   90.00
_cell.angle_beta   90.00
_cell.angle_gamma   90.00
#
_symmetry.space_group_name_H-M   'P 1'
#
loop_
_entity.id
_entity.type
_entity.pdbx_description
1 polymer ?
#
loop_
_entity_poly.entity_id
_entity_poly.type
_entity_poly.pdbx_seq_one_letter_code
_entity_poly.pdbx_strand_id
1 'polypeptide(L)' 'MTTNERLEVWRRVINLSDAQRDRLEEIVLEHTRLVKEHVQPSTTQERKKEIRQKILQLEFERKMLIGR' A
#
# COMPACT_ATOMS: atom_id res chain seq x y z
N MET A 1 18.13 0.00 -0.52
CA MET A 1 17.55 1.33 -0.81
C MET A 1 18.65 2.35 -0.67
N THR A 2 19.02 3.03 -1.75
CA THR A 2 20.02 4.09 -1.72
C THR A 2 19.36 5.41 -1.31
N THR A 3 20.16 6.40 -0.87
CA THR A 3 19.66 7.75 -0.56
C THR A 3 18.95 8.38 -1.76
N ASN A 4 19.40 8.08 -2.98
CA ASN A 4 18.82 8.60 -4.22
C ASN A 4 17.41 8.04 -4.49
N GLU A 5 17.19 6.75 -4.24
CA GLU A 5 15.87 6.13 -4.40
C GLU A 5 14.84 6.72 -3.41
N ARG A 6 15.26 7.04 -2.17
CA ARG A 6 14.38 7.69 -1.19
C ARG A 6 13.99 9.10 -1.60
N LEU A 7 14.94 9.87 -2.14
CA LEU A 7 14.69 11.23 -2.62
C LEU A 7 13.71 11.24 -3.81
N GLU A 8 13.81 10.26 -4.70
CA GLU A 8 12.91 10.15 -5.85
C GLU A 8 11.46 9.87 -5.42
N VAL A 9 11.26 8.93 -4.49
CA VAL A 9 9.93 8.63 -3.94
C VAL A 9 9.34 9.87 -3.24
N TRP A 10 10.14 10.57 -2.44
CA TRP A 10 9.69 11.81 -1.78
C TRP A 10 9.26 12.89 -2.78
N ARG A 11 10.00 13.08 -3.88
CA ARG A 11 9.59 14.02 -4.94
C ARG A 11 8.27 13.62 -5.57
N ARG A 12 8.06 12.32 -5.85
CA ARG A 12 6.81 11.81 -6.43
C ARG A 12 5.63 12.04 -5.49
N VAL A 13 5.80 11.79 -4.19
CA VAL A 13 4.77 12.05 -3.16
C VAL A 13 4.38 13.53 -3.12
N ILE A 14 5.35 14.45 -3.12
CA ILE A 14 5.08 15.90 -3.09
C ILE A 14 4.32 16.35 -4.35
N ASN A 15 4.61 15.73 -5.50
CA ASN A 15 4.02 16.07 -6.79
C ASN A 15 2.68 15.38 -7.09
N LEU A 16 2.14 14.58 -6.17
CA LEU A 16 0.80 13.98 -6.33
C LEU A 16 -0.28 15.08 -6.35
N SER A 17 -1.30 14.89 -7.18
CA SER A 17 -2.54 15.67 -7.07
C SER A 17 -3.28 15.33 -5.78
N ASP A 18 -4.21 16.18 -5.34
CA ASP A 18 -4.98 15.93 -4.11
C ASP A 18 -5.73 14.60 -4.18
N ALA A 19 -6.38 14.29 -5.31
CA ALA A 19 -7.02 12.99 -5.51
C ALA A 19 -6.04 11.79 -5.42
N GLN A 20 -4.80 11.95 -5.89
CA GLN A 20 -3.79 10.91 -5.76
C GLN A 20 -3.25 10.78 -4.34
N ARG A 21 -3.18 11.88 -3.58
CA ARG A 21 -2.80 11.87 -2.16
C ARG A 21 -3.88 11.18 -1.33
N ASP A 22 -5.14 11.55 -1.52
CA ASP A 22 -6.28 10.91 -0.88
C ASP A 22 -6.27 9.41 -1.16
N ARG A 23 -6.05 9.04 -2.43
CA ARG A 23 -5.98 7.63 -2.81
C ARG A 23 -4.79 6.91 -2.18
N LEU A 24 -3.62 7.56 -2.09
CA LEU A 24 -2.45 6.99 -1.42
C LEU A 24 -2.72 6.77 0.08
N GLU A 25 -3.41 7.70 0.73
CA GLU A 25 -3.82 7.58 2.13
C GLU A 25 -4.77 6.38 2.33
N GLU A 26 -5.80 6.26 1.49
CA GLU A 26 -6.71 5.10 1.49
C GLU A 26 -5.96 3.77 1.35
N ILE A 27 -5.01 3.71 0.40
CA ILE A 27 -4.20 2.51 0.17
C ILE A 27 -3.42 2.14 1.43
N VAL A 28 -2.77 3.11 2.08
CA VAL A 28 -2.00 2.87 3.31
C VAL A 28 -2.89 2.38 4.44
N LEU A 29 -4.04 3.04 4.66
CA LEU A 29 -4.98 2.68 5.71
C LEU A 29 -5.53 1.27 5.51
N GLU A 30 -5.99 0.96 4.30
CA GLU A 30 -6.56 -0.35 3.97
C GLU A 30 -5.51 -1.46 4.01
N HIS A 31 -4.30 -1.19 3.50
CA HIS A 31 -3.19 -2.13 3.59
C HIS A 31 -2.86 -2.46 5.05
N THR A 32 -2.73 -1.44 5.91
CA THR A 32 -2.48 -1.65 7.34
C THR A 32 -3.61 -2.43 8.01
N ARG A 33 -4.87 -2.13 7.68
CA ARG A 33 -6.04 -2.86 8.19
C ARG A 33 -5.98 -4.34 7.81
N LEU A 34 -5.72 -4.63 6.54
CA LEU A 34 -5.64 -5.98 5.99
C LEU A 34 -4.46 -6.79 6.56
N VAL A 35 -3.29 -6.18 6.74
CA VAL A 35 -2.14 -6.84 7.38
C VAL A 35 -2.48 -7.22 8.83
N LYS A 36 -3.12 -6.33 9.58
CA LYS A 36 -3.60 -6.64 10.95
C LYS A 36 -4.59 -7.80 10.94
N GLU A 37 -5.55 -7.80 10.02
CA GLU A 37 -6.52 -8.89 9.86
C GLU A 37 -5.84 -10.22 9.47
N HIS A 38 -4.81 -10.18 8.62
CA HIS A 38 -4.09 -11.37 8.16
C HIS A 38 -3.39 -12.12 9.29
N VAL A 39 -2.83 -11.39 10.26
CA VAL A 39 -2.10 -11.96 11.39
C VAL A 39 -3.01 -12.38 12.55
N GLN A 40 -4.30 -12.01 12.52
CA GLN A 40 -5.24 -12.43 13.56
C GLN A 40 -5.44 -13.95 13.55
N PRO A 41 -5.43 -14.61 14.73
CA PRO A 41 -5.65 -16.05 14.83
C PRO A 41 -7.05 -16.50 14.37
N SER A 42 -8.06 -15.62 14.51
CA SER A 42 -9.46 -15.87 14.12
C SER A 42 -9.70 -15.84 12.61
N THR A 43 -8.74 -15.38 11.82
CA THR A 43 -8.89 -15.25 10.37
C THR A 43 -8.71 -16.60 9.70
N THR A 44 -9.70 -17.01 8.90
CA THR A 44 -9.69 -18.29 8.18
C THR A 44 -8.60 -18.32 7.10
N GLN A 45 -8.21 -19.52 6.64
CA GLN A 45 -7.19 -19.65 5.60
C GLN A 45 -7.68 -19.12 4.24
N GLU A 46 -8.95 -19.31 3.90
CA GLU A 46 -9.59 -18.72 2.72
C GLU A 46 -9.49 -17.20 2.77
N ARG A 47 -9.86 -16.61 3.91
CA ARG A 47 -9.78 -15.16 4.09
C ARG A 47 -8.34 -14.65 4.03
N LYS A 48 -7.38 -15.38 4.58
CA LYS A 48 -5.95 -15.06 4.46
C LYS A 48 -5.45 -15.09 3.01
N LYS A 49 -6.03 -15.91 2.13
CA LYS A 49 -5.72 -15.90 0.68
C LYS A 49 -6.29 -14.65 0.01
N GLU A 50 -7.54 -14.30 0.29
CA GLU A 50 -8.16 -13.06 -0.23
C GLU A 50 -7.39 -11.81 0.21
N ILE A 51 -7.05 -11.72 1.49
CA ILE A 51 -6.27 -10.61 2.05
C ILE A 51 -4.93 -10.48 1.33
N ARG A 52 -4.24 -11.59 1.06
CA ARG A 52 -2.97 -11.58 0.31
C ARG A 52 -3.14 -11.01 -1.10
N GLN A 53 -4.19 -11.39 -1.82
CA GLN A 53 -4.47 -10.85 -3.14
C GLN A 53 -4.75 -9.34 -3.09
N LYS A 54 -5.54 -8.89 -2.11
CA LYS A 54 -5.82 -7.46 -1.92
C LYS A 54 -4.57 -6.66 -1.55
N ILE A 55 -3.73 -7.17 -0.65
CA ILE A 55 -2.45 -6.54 -0.31
C ILE A 55 -1.58 -6.36 -1.55
N LEU A 56 -1.44 -7.41 -2.37
CA LEU A 56 -0.66 -7.33 -3.62
C LEU A 56 -1.21 -6.28 -4.59
N GLN A 57 -2.55 -6.18 -4.70
CA GLN A 57 -3.19 -5.16 -5.52
C GLN A 57 -2.90 -3.74 -5.00
N LEU A 58 -3.00 -3.52 -3.69
CA LEU A 58 -2.71 -2.23 -3.05
C LEU A 58 -1.23 -1.84 -3.19
N GLU A 59 -0.32 -2.80 -3.06
CA GLU A 59 1.11 -2.59 -3.29
C GLU A 59 1.40 -2.23 -4.75
N PHE A 60 0.74 -2.87 -5.70
CA PHE A 60 0.85 -2.54 -7.11
C PHE A 60 0.34 -1.12 -7.40
N GLU A 61 -0.82 -0.75 -6.84
CA GLU A 61 -1.40 0.58 -7.02
C GLU A 61 -0.50 1.66 -6.41
N ARG A 62 0.03 1.44 -5.20
CA ARG A 62 1.03 2.31 -4.56
C ARG A 62 2.27 2.50 -5.44
N LYS A 63 2.77 1.43 -6.06
CA LYS A 63 3.91 1.48 -6.99
C LYS A 63 3.62 2.34 -8.21
N MET A 64 2.41 2.29 -8.75
CA MET A 64 1.99 3.13 -9.87
C MET A 64 1.93 4.62 -9.50
N LEU A 65 1.57 4.94 -8.25
CA LEU A 65 1.47 6.32 -7.76
C LEU A 65 2.84 6.93 -7.45
N ILE A 66 3.63 6.28 -6.59
CA ILE A 66 4.83 6.90 -6.01
C ILE A 66 6.14 6.21 -6.40
N GLY A 67 6.06 5.11 -7.15
CA GLY A 67 7.21 4.25 -7.39
C GLY A 67 7.60 3.47 -6.12
N ARG A 68 7.70 2.15 -6.28
CA ARG A 68 8.18 1.16 -5.30
C ARG A 68 7.34 0.90 -4.03
#